data_AF-A0A164E3G7-F1
#
_entry.id   AF-A0A164E3G7-F1
#
_cell.length_a   1.000
_cell.length_b   1.000
_cell.length_c   1.000
_cell.angle_alpha   90.00
_cell.angle_beta   90.00
_cell.angle_gamma   90.00
#
_symmetry.space_group_name_H-M   'P 1'
#
loop_
_entity.id
_entity.type
_entity.pdbx_description
1 polymer ?
#
loop_
_entity_poly.entity_id
_entity_poly.type
_entity_poly.pdbx_seq_one_letter_code
_entity_poly.pdbx_strand_id
1 'polypeptide(L)'
;MASKNNNKGNPSNEDWLGELLVDLLRMTGQGLWRFTLRWPDTAVLLGIFVLAGAVGGLRVAFLLGGACAAMVWGWRLGWPDAYRDCIAKPVGDYRRAHLVYWRRWTVICERHGLTIARRGKPDAAALVPQLREVRIGAAVDTLLVRLLVGQSVKTWQAQADGLAAAFGAHDVTIEAGAVDAGRGRDIVIRVRHHDALAAPIALRRPAADTAVQLAQVPVGITETGNTWTLPVAGSHILVGGATGAGKGSVLWSLLAGLAPGIKAGLVSVRCLDPKGGMEFGAGAAMFDRFAHDSDTILAVLRETTQTMLARAQRLDLPRFPGDFFYLGPTPSSGRVARLGVVLLVVLPGSFIFVG
;
A
#
# COMPACT_ATOMS: atom_id res chain seq x y z
N MET A 1 42.25 37.13 64.95
CA MET A 1 41.91 37.71 63.64
C MET A 1 42.21 36.67 62.57
N ALA A 2 41.20 35.98 62.04
CA ALA A 2 41.35 35.04 60.94
C ALA A 2 40.32 35.41 59.86
N SER A 3 40.81 35.90 58.73
CA SER A 3 40.01 36.24 57.55
C SER A 3 39.53 34.95 56.88
N LYS A 4 38.22 34.70 56.88
CA LYS A 4 37.59 33.66 56.06
C LYS A 4 37.21 34.27 54.71
N ASN A 5 38.02 33.97 53.69
CA ASN A 5 37.73 34.26 52.30
C ASN A 5 36.52 33.41 51.85
N ASN A 6 35.37 34.04 51.67
CA ASN A 6 34.21 33.44 51.02
C ASN A 6 34.29 33.69 49.51
N ASN A 7 34.89 32.76 48.78
CA ASN A 7 34.80 32.72 47.32
C ASN A 7 33.49 32.03 46.94
N LYS A 8 32.39 32.79 46.81
CA LYS A 8 31.14 32.29 46.23
C LYS A 8 31.31 32.27 44.70
N GLY A 9 31.62 31.08 44.15
CA GLY A 9 31.48 30.81 42.72
C GLY A 9 30.05 31.11 42.27
N ASN A 10 29.92 31.74 41.11
CA ASN A 10 28.69 32.34 40.61
C ASN A 10 27.79 31.26 39.96
N PRO A 11 26.67 30.85 40.59
CA PRO A 11 25.85 29.72 40.11
C PRO A 11 25.15 29.99 38.78
N SER A 12 24.97 31.27 38.40
CA SER A 12 24.36 31.64 37.12
C SER A 12 25.25 31.35 35.91
N ASN A 13 26.57 31.21 36.11
CA ASN A 13 27.52 31.04 35.00
C ASN A 13 27.64 29.57 34.55
N GLU A 14 27.27 28.62 35.41
CA GLU A 14 27.34 27.18 35.12
C GLU A 14 26.07 26.68 34.41
N ASP A 15 24.90 27.26 34.71
CA ASP A 15 23.62 26.88 34.10
C ASP A 15 23.55 27.23 32.61
N TRP A 16 23.99 28.44 32.20
CA TRP A 16 23.97 28.83 30.77
C TRP A 16 25.01 28.06 29.93
N LEU A 17 26.17 27.73 30.51
CA LEU A 17 27.18 26.92 29.85
C LEU A 17 26.68 25.49 29.65
N GLY A 18 25.95 24.94 30.63
CA GLY A 18 25.29 23.64 30.53
C GLY A 18 24.21 23.61 29.45
N GLU A 19 23.33 24.62 29.41
CA GLU A 19 22.31 24.75 28.36
C GLU A 19 22.94 24.89 26.96
N LEU A 20 24.00 25.69 26.82
CA LEU A 20 24.68 25.91 25.55
C LEU A 20 25.40 24.63 25.07
N LEU A 21 26.04 23.88 25.98
CA LEU A 21 26.64 22.57 25.65
C LEU A 21 25.59 21.55 25.22
N VAL A 22 24.46 21.48 25.93
CA VAL A 22 23.35 20.58 25.59
C VAL A 22 22.73 20.96 24.24
N ASP A 23 22.56 22.24 23.97
CA ASP A 23 22.04 22.72 22.70
C ASP A 23 23.03 22.52 21.55
N LEU A 24 24.34 22.68 21.79
CA LEU A 24 25.37 22.37 20.81
C LEU A 24 25.43 20.86 20.52
N LEU A 25 25.31 20.00 21.53
CA LEU A 25 25.21 18.54 21.37
C LEU A 25 23.95 18.13 20.62
N ARG A 26 22.82 18.78 20.91
CA ARG A 26 21.57 18.56 20.18
C ARG A 26 21.67 19.03 18.74
N MET A 27 22.27 20.19 18.48
CA MET A 27 22.45 20.71 17.12
C MET A 27 23.42 19.85 16.30
N THR A 28 24.55 19.45 16.88
CA THR A 28 25.52 18.56 16.23
C THR A 28 24.93 17.16 16.02
N GLY A 29 24.20 16.62 17.00
CA GLY A 29 23.47 15.37 16.89
C GLY A 29 22.37 15.40 15.83
N GLN A 30 21.57 16.48 15.78
CA GLN A 30 20.55 16.68 14.74
C GLN A 30 21.19 16.90 13.36
N GLY A 31 22.33 17.58 13.29
CA GLY A 31 23.10 17.77 12.06
C GLY A 31 23.65 16.46 11.53
N LEU A 32 24.26 15.65 12.39
CA LEU A 32 24.78 14.32 12.06
C LEU A 32 23.65 13.34 11.70
N TRP A 33 22.52 13.42 12.38
CA TRP A 33 21.30 12.69 12.04
C TRP A 33 20.76 13.09 10.66
N ARG A 34 20.69 14.38 10.35
CA ARG A 34 20.29 14.85 9.01
C ARG A 34 21.29 14.44 7.94
N PHE A 35 22.57 14.44 8.26
CA PHE A 35 23.65 14.00 7.36
C PHE A 35 23.54 12.51 7.05
N THR A 36 23.42 11.67 8.08
CA THR A 36 23.22 10.21 7.95
C THR A 36 21.95 9.87 7.17
N LEU A 37 20.86 10.61 7.38
CA LEU A 37 19.63 10.45 6.59
C LEU A 37 19.73 10.98 5.16
N ARG A 38 20.64 11.91 4.87
CA ARG A 38 20.84 12.47 3.52
C ARG A 38 21.76 11.60 2.67
N TRP A 39 22.76 10.97 3.31
CA TRP A 39 23.83 10.21 2.68
C TRP A 39 24.22 8.99 3.54
N PRO A 40 23.35 7.98 3.63
CA PRO A 40 23.53 6.82 4.51
C PRO A 40 24.80 6.04 4.19
N ASP A 41 25.10 5.89 2.90
CA ASP A 41 26.31 5.30 2.35
C ASP A 41 27.57 6.04 2.83
N THR A 42 27.60 7.38 2.67
CA THR A 42 28.76 8.17 3.10
C THR A 42 28.92 8.18 4.62
N ALA A 43 27.81 8.12 5.38
CA ALA A 43 27.86 8.12 6.83
C ALA A 43 28.40 6.79 7.38
N VAL A 44 28.04 5.66 6.77
CA VAL A 44 28.62 4.35 7.09
C VAL A 44 30.12 4.33 6.74
N LEU A 45 30.49 4.83 5.56
CA LEU A 45 31.90 4.92 5.15
C LEU A 45 32.73 5.81 6.08
N LEU A 46 32.16 6.96 6.50
CA LEU A 46 32.78 7.85 7.48
C LEU A 46 32.91 7.19 8.84
N GLY A 47 31.89 6.46 9.29
CA GLY A 47 31.93 5.69 10.55
C GLY A 47 33.00 4.61 10.54
N ILE A 48 33.12 3.85 9.45
CA ILE A 48 34.17 2.85 9.25
C ILE A 48 35.55 3.53 9.25
N PHE A 49 35.70 4.65 8.56
CA PHE A 49 36.95 5.41 8.51
C PHE A 49 37.40 5.90 9.89
N VAL A 50 36.48 6.49 10.68
CA VAL A 50 36.76 6.97 12.04
C VAL A 50 37.11 5.82 12.97
N LEU A 51 36.35 4.72 12.93
CA LEU A 51 36.59 3.54 13.77
C LEU A 51 37.93 2.86 13.44
N ALA A 52 38.21 2.65 12.15
CA ALA A 52 39.47 2.08 11.68
C ALA A 52 40.67 2.97 12.01
N GLY A 53 40.50 4.30 11.95
CA GLY A 53 41.52 5.26 12.35
C GLY A 53 41.81 5.24 13.85
N ALA A 54 40.76 5.11 14.67
CA ALA A 54 40.88 5.03 16.13
C ALA A 54 41.57 3.73 16.60
N VAL A 55 41.31 2.59 15.93
CA VAL A 55 41.82 1.28 16.35
C VAL A 55 43.15 0.92 15.68
N GLY A 56 43.29 1.21 14.38
CA GLY A 56 44.42 0.74 13.55
C GLY A 56 45.29 1.85 12.97
N GLY A 57 45.01 3.11 13.29
CA GLY A 57 45.70 4.27 12.74
C GLY A 57 45.30 4.63 11.31
N LEU A 58 45.81 5.76 10.83
CA LEU A 58 45.35 6.41 9.60
C LEU A 58 45.53 5.55 8.33
N ARG A 59 46.58 4.70 8.29
CA ARG A 59 46.83 3.80 7.16
C ARG A 59 45.74 2.74 7.01
N VAL A 60 45.30 2.15 8.11
CA VAL A 60 44.21 1.16 8.12
C VAL A 60 42.88 1.82 7.76
N ALA A 61 42.65 3.06 8.22
CA ALA A 61 41.47 3.85 7.85
C ALA A 61 41.35 4.08 6.34
N PHE A 62 42.43 4.51 5.68
CA PHE A 62 42.42 4.73 4.23
C PHE A 62 42.23 3.43 3.43
N LEU A 63 42.87 2.34 3.83
CA LEU A 63 42.74 1.04 3.16
C LEU A 63 41.32 0.48 3.28
N LEU A 64 40.78 0.39 4.51
CA LEU A 64 39.44 -0.15 4.74
C LEU A 64 38.34 0.78 4.22
N GLY A 65 38.46 2.08 4.48
CA GLY A 65 37.51 3.08 3.97
C GLY A 65 37.47 3.13 2.44
N GLY A 66 38.65 3.07 1.79
CA GLY A 66 38.76 3.02 0.33
C GLY A 66 38.18 1.74 -0.26
N ALA A 67 38.46 0.57 0.32
CA ALA A 67 37.91 -0.71 -0.13
C ALA A 67 36.38 -0.76 0.03
N CYS A 68 35.84 -0.32 1.17
CA CYS A 68 34.40 -0.23 1.38
C CYS A 68 33.74 0.77 0.43
N ALA A 69 34.38 1.93 0.18
CA ALA A 69 33.87 2.91 -0.77
C ALA A 69 33.82 2.34 -2.19
N ALA A 70 34.90 1.69 -2.65
CA ALA A 70 34.93 1.04 -3.96
C ALA A 70 33.85 -0.04 -4.10
N MET A 71 33.57 -0.81 -3.04
CA MET A 71 32.52 -1.82 -3.03
C MET A 71 31.11 -1.21 -3.13
N VAL A 72 30.79 -0.19 -2.32
CA VAL A 72 29.47 0.47 -2.33
C VAL A 72 29.24 1.21 -3.65
N TRP A 73 30.25 1.92 -4.16
CA TRP A 73 30.17 2.64 -5.42
C TRP A 73 30.14 1.68 -6.62
N GLY A 74 30.89 0.58 -6.55
CA GLY A 74 30.83 -0.52 -7.52
C GLY A 74 29.45 -1.16 -7.57
N TRP A 75 28.81 -1.39 -6.41
CA TRP A 75 27.44 -1.91 -6.36
C TRP A 75 26.42 -0.91 -6.93
N ARG A 76 26.56 0.38 -6.61
CA ARG A 76 25.70 1.45 -7.12
C ARG A 76 25.78 1.62 -8.65
N LEU A 77 26.96 1.47 -9.23
CA LEU A 77 27.17 1.56 -10.68
C LEU A 77 26.83 0.26 -11.41
N GLY A 78 27.14 -0.88 -10.80
CA GLY A 78 26.87 -2.19 -11.37
C GLY A 78 25.38 -2.50 -11.41
N TRP A 79 24.71 -2.46 -10.25
CA TRP A 79 23.31 -2.85 -10.07
C TRP A 79 22.50 -1.72 -9.41
N PRO A 80 22.17 -0.66 -10.18
CA PRO A 80 21.51 0.53 -9.65
C PRO A 80 20.14 0.24 -9.03
N ASP A 81 19.38 -0.71 -9.58
CA ASP A 81 18.06 -1.08 -9.06
C ASP A 81 18.15 -1.77 -7.69
N ALA A 82 19.10 -2.70 -7.53
CA ALA A 82 19.34 -3.38 -6.26
C ALA A 82 19.76 -2.39 -5.16
N TYR A 83 20.66 -1.45 -5.47
CA TYR A 83 21.04 -0.40 -4.52
C TYR A 83 19.86 0.51 -4.15
N ARG A 84 19.04 0.86 -5.14
CA ARG A 84 17.86 1.70 -4.93
C ARG A 84 16.87 1.04 -3.97
N ASP A 85 16.56 -0.23 -4.19
CA ASP A 85 15.57 -0.95 -3.38
C ASP A 85 16.08 -1.29 -1.98
N CYS A 86 17.37 -1.60 -1.83
CA CYS A 86 17.94 -1.95 -0.54
C CYS A 86 18.26 -0.75 0.37
N ILE A 87 18.75 0.37 -0.20
CA ILE A 87 19.30 1.48 0.60
C ILE A 87 18.57 2.79 0.30
N ALA A 88 18.53 3.21 -0.97
CA ALA A 88 18.09 4.57 -1.30
C ALA A 88 16.61 4.80 -0.98
N LYS A 89 15.75 3.82 -1.29
CA LYS A 89 14.30 3.90 -1.07
C LYS A 89 13.94 3.82 0.42
N PRO A 90 14.37 2.82 1.22
CA PRO A 90 14.04 2.78 2.66
C PRO A 90 14.50 4.04 3.42
N VAL A 91 15.70 4.55 3.11
CA VAL A 91 16.20 5.77 3.75
C VAL A 91 15.43 7.01 3.28
N GLY A 92 15.11 7.09 1.98
CA GLY A 92 14.25 8.13 1.42
C GLY A 92 12.87 8.16 2.06
N ASP A 93 12.24 7.00 2.21
CA ASP A 93 10.93 6.81 2.80
C ASP A 93 10.94 7.18 4.29
N TYR A 94 11.94 6.71 5.05
CA TYR A 94 12.10 7.10 6.45
C TYR A 94 12.31 8.62 6.60
N ARG A 95 13.16 9.22 5.76
CA ARG A 95 13.43 10.65 5.78
C ARG A 95 12.17 11.46 5.49
N ARG A 96 11.40 11.05 4.48
CA ARG A 96 10.11 11.68 4.14
C ARG A 96 9.12 11.52 5.29
N ALA A 97 8.98 10.29 5.81
CA ALA A 97 8.13 10.00 6.96
C ALA A 97 8.45 10.91 8.15
N HIS A 98 9.74 11.06 8.46
CA HIS A 98 10.19 11.87 9.57
C HIS A 98 9.99 13.38 9.34
N LEU A 99 10.42 13.91 8.19
CA LEU A 99 10.40 15.35 7.92
C LEU A 99 8.99 15.90 7.65
N VAL A 100 8.16 15.13 6.94
CA VAL A 100 6.81 15.55 6.53
C VAL A 100 5.80 15.30 7.65
N TYR A 101 5.85 14.11 8.26
CA TYR A 101 4.84 13.68 9.23
C TYR A 101 5.33 13.84 10.66
N TRP A 102 6.29 13.01 11.12
CA TRP A 102 6.65 12.94 12.54
C TRP A 102 7.06 14.29 13.14
N ARG A 103 7.94 15.04 12.44
CA ARG A 103 8.43 16.33 12.92
C ARG A 103 7.33 17.39 13.03
N ARG A 104 6.35 17.36 12.12
CA ARG A 104 5.28 18.37 12.04
C ARG A 104 3.99 17.94 12.75
N TRP A 105 3.92 16.69 13.21
CA TRP A 105 2.71 16.06 13.72
C TRP A 105 2.03 16.87 14.82
N THR A 106 2.79 17.23 15.87
CA THR A 106 2.27 18.02 16.99
C THR A 106 1.68 19.36 16.52
N VAL A 107 2.42 20.10 15.70
CA VAL A 107 2.01 21.42 15.19
C VAL A 107 0.75 21.31 14.32
N ILE A 108 0.64 20.26 13.51
CA ILE A 108 -0.54 20.01 12.67
C ILE A 108 -1.74 19.70 13.56
N CYS A 109 -1.60 18.78 14.53
CA CYS A 109 -2.70 18.45 15.43
C CYS A 109 -3.19 19.68 16.22
N GLU A 110 -2.27 20.53 16.71
CA GLU A 110 -2.61 21.75 17.45
C GLU A 110 -3.38 22.75 16.57
N ARG A 111 -2.88 23.03 15.36
CA ARG A 111 -3.50 24.01 14.44
C ARG A 111 -4.87 23.57 13.91
N HIS A 112 -5.10 22.26 13.81
CA HIS A 112 -6.39 21.70 13.39
C HIS A 112 -7.33 21.39 14.56
N GLY A 113 -6.98 21.75 15.80
CA GLY A 113 -7.82 21.51 16.97
C GLY A 113 -8.03 20.01 17.28
N LEU A 114 -7.11 19.16 16.83
CA LEU A 114 -7.12 17.71 17.03
C LEU A 114 -6.44 17.30 18.35
N THR A 115 -6.20 18.25 19.25
CA THR A 115 -5.64 18.04 20.59
C THR A 115 -6.72 18.21 21.65
N ILE A 116 -6.61 17.49 22.77
CA ILE A 116 -7.53 17.64 23.90
C ILE A 116 -6.79 18.28 25.08
N ALA A 117 -7.28 19.43 25.57
CA ALA A 117 -6.78 20.05 26.80
C ALA A 117 -7.08 19.18 28.03
N ARG A 118 -6.14 19.07 28.98
CA ARG A 118 -6.38 18.33 30.22
C ARG A 118 -7.33 19.12 31.13
N ARG A 119 -8.47 18.52 31.47
CA ARG A 119 -9.41 19.08 32.44
C ARG A 119 -8.73 19.23 33.80
N GLY A 120 -8.76 20.44 34.37
CA GLY A 120 -8.24 20.74 35.71
C GLY A 120 -6.80 21.25 35.80
N LYS A 121 -6.07 21.35 34.68
CA LYS A 121 -4.76 22.02 34.60
C LYS A 121 -4.63 22.79 33.27
N PRO A 122 -4.91 24.11 33.26
CA PRO A 122 -4.82 24.94 32.05
C PRO A 122 -3.39 25.00 31.48
N ASP A 123 -2.37 24.94 32.34
CA ASP A 123 -0.96 25.05 31.95
C ASP A 123 -0.32 23.70 31.56
N ALA A 124 -1.07 22.60 31.60
CA ALA A 124 -0.54 21.30 31.20
C ALA A 124 -0.56 21.16 29.67
N ALA A 125 0.53 20.65 29.10
CA ALA A 125 0.62 20.35 27.68
C ALA A 125 -0.59 19.53 27.20
N ALA A 126 -1.20 19.98 26.10
CA ALA A 126 -2.37 19.35 25.52
C ALA A 126 -2.05 17.90 25.11
N LEU A 127 -3.05 17.02 25.22
CA LEU A 127 -2.92 15.65 24.75
C LEU A 127 -2.94 15.66 23.22
N VAL A 128 -1.87 15.14 22.62
CA VAL A 128 -1.71 15.00 21.18
C VAL A 128 -2.00 13.53 20.79
N PRO A 129 -2.81 13.29 19.74
CA PRO A 129 -3.01 11.95 19.19
C PRO A 129 -1.68 11.29 18.84
N GLN A 130 -1.53 10.00 19.07
CA GLN A 130 -0.24 9.33 18.81
C GLN A 130 -0.19 8.83 17.37
N LEU A 131 0.71 9.41 16.57
CA LEU A 131 1.14 8.78 15.34
C LEU A 131 1.89 7.49 15.70
N ARG A 132 1.42 6.35 15.20
CA ARG A 132 1.96 5.01 15.53
C ARG A 132 2.90 4.52 14.47
N GLU A 133 2.47 4.67 13.22
CA GLU A 133 3.18 4.15 12.07
C GLU A 133 2.98 5.08 10.88
N VAL A 134 4.03 5.21 10.08
CA VAL A 134 4.02 5.95 8.82
C VAL A 134 4.63 5.05 7.77
N ARG A 135 3.84 4.69 6.76
CA ARG A 135 4.29 3.94 5.58
C ARG A 135 4.22 4.85 4.37
N ILE A 136 5.37 5.09 3.76
CA ILE A 136 5.45 5.84 2.50
C ILE A 136 5.17 4.87 1.36
N GLY A 137 4.17 5.20 0.54
CA GLY A 137 3.80 4.42 -0.63
C GLY A 137 4.35 5.04 -1.91
N ALA A 138 4.06 4.40 -3.04
CA ALA A 138 4.43 4.94 -4.35
C ALA A 138 3.63 6.21 -4.69
N ALA A 139 2.32 6.19 -4.45
CA ALA A 139 1.43 7.34 -4.70
C ALA A 139 0.71 7.84 -3.44
N VAL A 140 0.43 6.93 -2.49
CA VAL A 140 -0.32 7.20 -1.27
C VAL A 140 0.49 6.81 -0.04
N ASP A 141 0.65 7.77 0.87
CA ASP A 141 1.28 7.55 2.17
C ASP A 141 0.21 7.15 3.19
N THR A 142 0.46 6.14 4.00
CA THR A 142 -0.49 5.61 5.00
C THR A 142 0.02 5.91 6.41
N LEU A 143 -0.82 6.56 7.21
CA LEU A 143 -0.53 6.91 8.61
C LEU A 143 -1.49 6.15 9.51
N LEU A 144 -0.95 5.47 10.53
CA LEU A 144 -1.74 4.86 11.59
C LEU A 144 -1.74 5.81 12.80
N VAL A 145 -2.90 6.31 13.18
CA VAL A 145 -3.04 7.28 14.28
C VAL A 145 -3.95 6.73 15.35
N ARG A 146 -3.50 6.80 16.60
CA ARG A 146 -4.31 6.45 17.75
C ARG A 146 -5.12 7.65 18.21
N LEU A 147 -6.45 7.53 18.13
CA LEU A 147 -7.38 8.54 18.61
C LEU A 147 -7.28 8.72 20.13
N LEU A 148 -7.49 9.95 20.56
CA LEU A 148 -7.67 10.27 21.97
C LEU A 148 -9.11 9.94 22.40
N VAL A 149 -9.27 9.62 23.69
CA VAL A 149 -10.61 9.38 24.27
C VAL A 149 -11.44 10.66 24.13
N GLY A 150 -12.60 10.56 23.49
CA GLY A 150 -13.47 11.70 23.18
C GLY A 150 -13.40 12.19 21.73
N GLN A 151 -12.45 11.69 20.93
CA GLN A 151 -12.43 11.94 19.48
C GLN A 151 -13.18 10.85 18.72
N SER A 152 -13.80 11.25 17.61
CA SER A 152 -14.48 10.35 16.68
C SER A 152 -13.84 10.40 15.31
N VAL A 153 -14.02 9.35 14.51
CA VAL A 153 -13.60 9.33 13.10
C VAL A 153 -14.23 10.50 12.33
N LYS A 154 -15.50 10.82 12.61
CA LYS A 154 -16.22 11.94 12.00
C LYS A 154 -15.56 13.29 12.28
N THR A 155 -15.03 13.49 13.50
CA THR A 155 -14.29 14.71 13.86
C THR A 155 -13.02 14.86 13.02
N TRP A 156 -12.32 13.76 12.76
CA TRP A 156 -11.13 13.76 11.93
C TRP A 156 -11.45 13.94 10.45
N GLN A 157 -12.49 13.28 9.95
CA GLN A 157 -12.98 13.44 8.58
C GLN A 157 -13.40 14.89 8.27
N ALA A 158 -13.95 15.61 9.25
CA ALA A 158 -14.28 17.04 9.09
C ALA A 158 -13.04 17.93 8.88
N GLN A 159 -11.83 17.45 9.21
CA GLN A 159 -10.57 18.17 9.01
C GLN A 159 -9.77 17.63 7.81
N ALA A 160 -10.32 16.72 7.01
CA ALA A 160 -9.61 16.06 5.90
C ALA A 160 -9.01 17.09 4.91
N ASP A 161 -9.79 18.08 4.46
CA ASP A 161 -9.33 19.11 3.52
C ASP A 161 -8.20 19.98 4.13
N GLY A 162 -8.34 20.33 5.41
CA GLY A 162 -7.32 21.07 6.14
C GLY A 162 -6.01 20.28 6.27
N LEU A 163 -6.11 18.99 6.55
CA LEU A 163 -4.97 18.08 6.62
C LEU A 163 -4.33 17.89 5.25
N ALA A 164 -5.11 17.80 4.17
CA ALA A 164 -4.60 17.74 2.80
C ALA A 164 -3.75 18.97 2.48
N ALA A 165 -4.26 20.17 2.79
CA ALA A 165 -3.51 21.42 2.62
C ALA A 165 -2.25 21.47 3.50
N ALA A 166 -2.32 21.01 4.76
CA ALA A 166 -1.18 21.02 5.67
C ALA A 166 -0.05 20.07 5.24
N PHE A 167 -0.40 18.90 4.69
CA PHE A 167 0.53 17.93 4.13
C PHE A 167 1.02 18.29 2.73
N GLY A 168 0.36 19.22 2.03
CA GLY A 168 0.64 19.53 0.63
C GLY A 168 0.21 18.40 -0.31
N ALA A 169 -0.86 17.68 0.04
CA ALA A 169 -1.40 16.54 -0.68
C ALA A 169 -2.62 16.93 -1.53
N HIS A 170 -2.95 16.15 -2.55
CA HIS A 170 -4.14 16.36 -3.37
C HIS A 170 -5.43 15.97 -2.64
N ASP A 171 -5.36 14.91 -1.84
CA ASP A 171 -6.51 14.38 -1.13
C ASP A 171 -6.07 13.58 0.10
N VAL A 172 -6.93 13.56 1.12
CA VAL A 172 -6.71 12.82 2.36
C VAL A 172 -7.99 12.07 2.70
N THR A 173 -7.91 10.75 2.72
CA THR A 173 -9.02 9.91 3.18
C THR A 173 -8.73 9.36 4.58
N ILE A 174 -9.75 9.33 5.42
CA ILE A 174 -9.66 8.92 6.82
C ILE A 174 -10.68 7.82 7.07
N GLU A 175 -10.17 6.65 7.42
CA GLU A 175 -10.94 5.44 7.64
C GLU A 175 -10.72 4.93 9.07
N ALA A 176 -11.69 4.20 9.60
CA ALA A 176 -11.48 3.46 10.84
C ALA A 176 -10.44 2.36 10.59
N GLY A 177 -9.47 2.21 11.50
CA GLY A 177 -8.49 1.14 11.40
C GLY A 177 -9.11 -0.23 11.63
N ALA A 178 -8.48 -1.26 11.06
CA ALA A 178 -8.92 -2.63 11.24
C ALA A 178 -8.95 -3.00 12.74
N VAL A 179 -10.01 -3.68 13.16
CA VAL A 179 -10.25 -4.06 14.57
C VAL A 179 -9.44 -5.32 14.95
N ASP A 180 -8.44 -5.68 14.15
CA ASP A 180 -7.76 -6.98 14.18
C ASP A 180 -6.95 -7.24 15.47
N ALA A 181 -6.75 -6.22 16.31
CA ALA A 181 -6.01 -6.33 17.58
C ALA A 181 -6.83 -5.89 18.81
N GLY A 182 -8.16 -5.95 18.77
CA GLY A 182 -9.03 -5.70 19.94
C GLY A 182 -8.95 -4.28 20.52
N ARG A 183 -8.38 -3.33 19.78
CA ARG A 183 -8.27 -1.91 20.19
C ARG A 183 -8.78 -1.02 19.06
N GLY A 184 -10.11 -0.88 18.96
CA GLY A 184 -10.80 -0.05 17.97
C GLY A 184 -10.66 1.47 18.19
N ARG A 185 -9.43 1.95 18.45
CA ARG A 185 -9.13 3.39 18.62
C ARG A 185 -8.17 3.93 17.57
N ASP A 186 -7.67 3.07 16.69
CA ASP A 186 -6.73 3.48 15.66
C ASP A 186 -7.51 3.84 14.38
N ILE A 187 -7.11 4.91 13.71
CA ILE A 187 -7.60 5.34 12.41
C ILE A 187 -6.47 5.24 11.40
N VAL A 188 -6.85 5.04 10.13
CA VAL A 188 -5.94 5.03 9.00
C VAL A 188 -6.17 6.30 8.19
N ILE A 189 -5.12 7.10 8.05
CA ILE A 189 -5.12 8.29 7.21
C ILE A 189 -4.31 7.96 5.96
N ARG A 190 -4.94 8.05 4.79
CA ARG A 190 -4.28 7.87 3.49
C ARG A 190 -4.10 9.25 2.86
N VAL A 191 -2.85 9.61 2.59
CA VAL A 191 -2.46 10.91 2.06
C VAL A 191 -1.96 10.73 0.63
N ARG A 192 -2.73 11.23 -0.33
CA ARG A 192 -2.44 11.09 -1.76
C ARG A 192 -1.68 12.31 -2.28
N HIS A 193 -0.38 12.14 -2.54
CA HIS A 193 0.50 13.21 -3.04
C HIS A 193 0.56 13.29 -4.55
N HIS A 194 0.33 12.18 -5.24
CA HIS A 194 0.40 12.10 -6.68
C HIS A 194 -0.82 11.34 -7.21
N ASP A 195 -1.19 11.64 -8.45
CA ASP A 195 -2.15 10.83 -9.17
C ASP A 195 -1.48 9.53 -9.64
N ALA A 196 -1.83 8.41 -8.98
CA ALA A 196 -1.31 7.08 -9.30
C ALA A 196 -1.66 6.62 -10.72
N LEU A 197 -2.71 7.22 -11.33
CA LEU A 197 -3.22 6.87 -12.64
C LEU A 197 -2.78 7.86 -13.73
N ALA A 198 -1.98 8.88 -13.40
CA ALA A 198 -1.48 9.84 -14.37
C ALA A 198 -0.60 9.19 -15.46
N ALA A 199 0.16 8.16 -15.09
CA ALA A 199 0.91 7.34 -16.02
C ALA A 199 0.16 6.03 -16.29
N PRO A 200 -0.04 5.64 -17.57
CA PRO A 200 -0.67 4.36 -17.89
C PRO A 200 0.13 3.19 -17.31
N ILE A 201 -0.55 2.33 -16.55
CA ILE A 201 0.04 1.09 -16.03
C ILE A 201 -0.03 0.05 -17.15
N ALA A 202 1.12 -0.47 -17.55
CA ALA A 202 1.19 -1.49 -18.58
C ALA A 202 0.42 -2.75 -18.15
N LEU A 203 -0.42 -3.26 -19.06
CA LEU A 203 -1.14 -4.51 -18.86
C LEU A 203 -0.13 -5.65 -18.65
N ARG A 204 -0.22 -6.32 -17.50
CA ARG A 204 0.59 -7.50 -17.22
C ARG A 204 0.14 -8.63 -18.15
N ARG A 205 1.08 -9.16 -18.93
CA ARG A 205 0.85 -10.31 -19.82
C ARG A 205 1.66 -11.50 -19.30
N PRO A 206 1.02 -12.46 -18.59
CA PRO A 206 1.68 -13.68 -18.15
C PRO A 206 2.24 -14.48 -19.33
N ALA A 207 3.33 -15.20 -19.11
CA ALA A 207 3.85 -16.14 -20.10
C ALA A 207 2.86 -17.30 -20.30
N ALA A 208 2.90 -17.93 -21.48
CA ALA A 208 1.90 -18.94 -21.85
C ALA A 208 1.91 -20.20 -20.97
N ASP A 209 3.03 -20.47 -20.31
CA ASP A 209 3.27 -21.59 -19.38
C ASP A 209 2.99 -21.23 -17.91
N THR A 210 2.60 -19.99 -17.62
CA THR A 210 2.34 -19.54 -16.25
C THR A 210 1.11 -20.24 -15.68
N ALA A 211 1.28 -20.91 -14.53
CA ALA A 211 0.17 -21.54 -13.82
C ALA A 211 -0.85 -20.47 -13.34
N VAL A 212 -2.11 -20.64 -13.73
CA VAL A 212 -3.19 -19.71 -13.37
C VAL A 212 -3.77 -20.08 -12.00
N GLN A 213 -3.69 -19.15 -11.06
CA GLN A 213 -4.32 -19.27 -9.74
C GLN A 213 -5.67 -18.53 -9.76
N LEU A 214 -6.77 -19.27 -9.95
CA LEU A 214 -8.12 -18.69 -10.06
C LEU A 214 -8.57 -17.93 -8.81
N ALA A 215 -8.00 -18.21 -7.64
CA ALA A 215 -8.29 -17.49 -6.40
C ALA A 215 -7.56 -16.13 -6.29
N GLN A 216 -6.57 -15.88 -7.14
CA GLN A 216 -5.66 -14.72 -7.05
C GLN A 216 -5.27 -14.24 -8.45
N VAL A 217 -6.25 -13.97 -9.32
CA VAL A 217 -5.96 -13.53 -10.69
C VAL A 217 -5.44 -12.09 -10.67
N PRO A 218 -4.25 -11.79 -11.20
CA PRO A 218 -3.69 -10.44 -11.18
C PRO A 218 -4.44 -9.53 -12.16
N VAL A 219 -4.89 -8.38 -11.69
CA VAL A 219 -5.71 -7.42 -12.46
C VAL A 219 -5.06 -6.03 -12.53
N GLY A 220 -4.26 -5.66 -11.54
CA GLY A 220 -3.61 -4.36 -11.54
C GLY A 220 -2.57 -4.20 -10.44
N ILE A 221 -2.33 -2.96 -10.06
CA ILE A 221 -1.42 -2.56 -9.00
C ILE A 221 -2.16 -1.60 -8.08
N THR A 222 -2.06 -1.79 -6.77
CA THR A 222 -2.63 -0.90 -5.77
C THR A 222 -1.81 0.38 -5.65
N GLU A 223 -2.36 1.42 -5.02
CA GLU A 223 -1.64 2.69 -4.76
C GLU A 223 -0.39 2.51 -3.89
N THR A 224 -0.32 1.40 -3.15
CA THR A 224 0.84 0.98 -2.34
C THR A 224 1.89 0.21 -3.16
N GLY A 225 1.63 -0.05 -4.44
CA GLY A 225 2.53 -0.78 -5.34
C GLY A 225 2.38 -2.30 -5.34
N ASN A 226 1.44 -2.85 -4.55
CA ASN A 226 1.22 -4.30 -4.50
C ASN A 226 0.40 -4.76 -5.71
N THR A 227 0.57 -6.01 -6.14
CA THR A 227 -0.31 -6.58 -7.18
C THR A 227 -1.73 -6.66 -6.63
N TRP A 228 -2.66 -6.03 -7.34
CA TRP A 228 -4.08 -6.17 -7.08
C TRP A 228 -4.60 -7.43 -7.77
N THR A 229 -5.16 -8.34 -6.98
CA THR A 229 -5.69 -9.62 -7.43
C THR A 229 -7.20 -9.69 -7.19
N LEU A 230 -7.91 -10.44 -8.05
CA LEU A 230 -9.32 -10.75 -7.88
C LEU A 230 -9.52 -12.27 -7.77
N PRO A 231 -10.33 -12.75 -6.81
CA PRO A 231 -10.72 -14.14 -6.74
C PRO A 231 -11.82 -14.42 -7.77
N VAL A 232 -11.53 -15.25 -8.76
CA VAL A 232 -12.50 -15.74 -9.76
C VAL A 232 -13.10 -17.07 -9.32
N ALA A 233 -12.32 -17.92 -8.65
CA ALA A 233 -12.83 -19.18 -8.12
C ALA A 233 -13.87 -18.94 -7.02
N GLY A 234 -15.07 -19.49 -7.20
CA GLY A 234 -16.14 -19.49 -6.19
C GLY A 234 -16.67 -18.11 -5.80
N SER A 235 -16.46 -17.10 -6.64
CA SER A 235 -16.78 -15.70 -6.35
C SER A 235 -17.54 -15.05 -7.50
N HIS A 236 -18.39 -14.08 -7.17
CA HIS A 236 -19.05 -13.21 -8.13
C HIS A 236 -18.53 -11.77 -7.94
N ILE A 237 -18.03 -11.16 -9.00
CA ILE A 237 -17.41 -9.84 -8.99
C ILE A 237 -18.31 -8.87 -9.76
N LEU A 238 -18.65 -7.75 -9.12
CA LEU A 238 -19.32 -6.62 -9.75
C LEU A 238 -18.32 -5.46 -9.91
N VAL A 239 -18.11 -5.02 -11.13
CA VAL A 239 -17.27 -3.86 -11.47
C VAL A 239 -18.16 -2.68 -11.83
N GLY A 240 -18.16 -1.66 -10.96
CA GLY A 240 -18.93 -0.43 -11.13
C GLY A 240 -18.07 0.78 -11.51
N GLY A 241 -18.65 1.75 -12.23
CA GLY A 241 -17.99 3.01 -12.56
C GLY A 241 -18.68 3.79 -13.68
N ALA A 242 -18.45 5.10 -13.77
CA ALA A 242 -18.95 5.92 -14.88
C ALA A 242 -18.30 5.54 -16.22
N THR A 243 -18.87 6.02 -17.34
CA THR A 243 -18.21 5.90 -18.66
C THR A 243 -16.85 6.60 -18.61
N GLY A 244 -15.82 5.97 -19.18
CA GLY A 244 -14.44 6.48 -19.09
C GLY A 244 -13.70 6.16 -17.79
N ALA A 245 -14.36 5.62 -16.76
CA ALA A 245 -13.72 5.29 -15.47
C ALA A 245 -12.79 4.05 -15.51
N GLY A 246 -12.59 3.41 -16.67
CA GLY A 246 -11.69 2.26 -16.79
C GLY A 246 -12.30 0.89 -16.46
N LYS A 247 -13.63 0.74 -16.40
CA LYS A 247 -14.26 -0.58 -16.18
C LYS A 247 -13.80 -1.66 -17.16
N GLY A 248 -13.65 -1.29 -18.44
CA GLY A 248 -13.17 -2.21 -19.48
C GLY A 248 -11.74 -2.67 -19.24
N SER A 249 -10.85 -1.81 -18.72
CA SER A 249 -9.45 -2.20 -18.47
C SER A 249 -9.35 -3.23 -17.35
N VAL A 250 -10.20 -3.16 -16.31
CA VAL A 250 -10.27 -4.19 -15.25
C VAL A 250 -10.57 -5.57 -15.84
N LEU A 251 -11.50 -5.65 -16.80
CA LEU A 251 -11.89 -6.91 -17.42
C LEU A 251 -10.85 -7.44 -18.40
N TRP A 252 -10.29 -6.55 -19.22
CA TRP A 252 -9.17 -6.91 -20.11
C TRP A 252 -7.94 -7.38 -19.30
N SER A 253 -7.69 -6.77 -18.15
CA SER A 253 -6.67 -7.26 -17.21
C SER A 253 -6.99 -8.63 -16.64
N LEU A 254 -8.25 -8.87 -16.25
CA LEU A 254 -8.67 -10.18 -15.78
C LEU A 254 -8.50 -11.26 -16.86
N LEU A 255 -8.93 -10.96 -18.09
CA LEU A 255 -8.77 -11.84 -19.25
C LEU A 255 -7.30 -12.12 -19.55
N ALA A 256 -6.42 -11.11 -19.47
CA ALA A 256 -4.99 -11.31 -19.62
C ALA A 256 -4.40 -12.21 -18.51
N GLY A 257 -4.85 -12.05 -17.26
CA GLY A 257 -4.47 -12.92 -16.15
C GLY A 257 -4.93 -14.38 -16.33
N LEU A 258 -6.10 -14.58 -16.96
CA LEU A 258 -6.66 -15.90 -17.26
C LEU A 258 -6.13 -16.50 -18.57
N ALA A 259 -5.49 -15.72 -19.44
CA ALA A 259 -5.12 -16.12 -20.80
C ALA A 259 -4.32 -17.43 -20.89
N PRO A 260 -3.33 -17.74 -20.01
CA PRO A 260 -2.65 -19.04 -20.05
C PRO A 260 -3.62 -20.22 -19.82
N GLY A 261 -4.58 -20.05 -18.90
CA GLY A 261 -5.59 -21.06 -18.59
C GLY A 261 -6.63 -21.23 -19.70
N ILE A 262 -6.97 -20.15 -20.40
CA ILE A 262 -7.83 -20.18 -21.60
C ILE A 262 -7.12 -20.96 -22.71
N LYS A 263 -5.86 -20.62 -23.00
CA LYS A 263 -5.05 -21.28 -24.03
C LYS A 263 -4.82 -22.78 -23.74
N ALA A 264 -4.64 -23.14 -22.48
CA ALA A 264 -4.51 -24.53 -22.04
C ALA A 264 -5.84 -25.30 -22.00
N GLY A 265 -6.98 -24.65 -22.30
CA GLY A 265 -8.31 -25.26 -22.25
C GLY A 265 -8.80 -25.56 -20.83
N LEU A 266 -8.15 -25.02 -19.80
CA LEU A 266 -8.52 -25.19 -18.39
C LEU A 266 -9.65 -24.24 -17.97
N VAL A 267 -9.69 -23.06 -18.60
CA VAL A 267 -10.68 -22.00 -18.35
C VAL A 267 -11.49 -21.77 -19.63
N SER A 268 -12.80 -21.79 -19.50
CA SER A 268 -13.73 -21.46 -20.59
C SER A 268 -14.45 -20.17 -20.23
N VAL A 269 -14.28 -19.13 -21.06
CA VAL A 269 -14.90 -17.82 -20.83
C VAL A 269 -16.10 -17.65 -21.75
N ARG A 270 -17.25 -17.30 -21.19
CA ARG A 270 -18.46 -16.92 -21.92
C ARG A 270 -18.66 -15.42 -21.76
N CYS A 271 -18.60 -14.67 -22.86
CA CYS A 271 -18.67 -13.22 -22.85
C CYS A 271 -20.00 -12.74 -23.45
N LEU A 272 -20.73 -11.94 -22.67
CA LEU A 272 -21.98 -11.30 -23.06
C LEU A 272 -21.75 -9.78 -23.12
N ASP A 273 -21.82 -9.19 -24.31
CA ASP A 273 -21.59 -7.76 -24.55
C ASP A 273 -22.78 -7.12 -25.28
N PRO A 274 -23.82 -6.66 -24.54
CA PRO A 274 -25.03 -6.08 -25.12
C PRO A 274 -24.78 -4.76 -25.85
N LYS A 275 -23.55 -4.24 -25.86
CA LYS A 275 -23.15 -3.07 -26.63
C LYS A 275 -22.73 -3.46 -28.06
N GLY A 276 -23.35 -4.47 -28.64
CA GLY A 276 -23.03 -4.92 -29.99
C GLY A 276 -21.59 -5.44 -30.16
N GLY A 277 -20.97 -5.90 -29.08
CA GLY A 277 -19.59 -6.39 -29.11
C GLY A 277 -18.52 -5.31 -29.18
N MET A 278 -18.85 -4.03 -28.96
CA MET A 278 -17.88 -2.92 -29.02
C MET A 278 -16.72 -3.06 -28.02
N GLU A 279 -16.93 -3.70 -26.89
CA GLU A 279 -15.93 -3.76 -25.81
C GLU A 279 -15.06 -5.02 -25.92
N PHE A 280 -15.64 -6.14 -26.37
CA PHE A 280 -15.01 -7.46 -26.35
C PHE A 280 -14.90 -8.16 -27.70
N GLY A 281 -15.41 -7.57 -28.79
CA GLY A 281 -15.37 -8.17 -30.12
C GLY A 281 -13.96 -8.49 -30.61
N ALA A 282 -12.97 -7.67 -30.24
CA ALA A 282 -11.55 -7.93 -30.55
C ALA A 282 -11.01 -9.24 -29.94
N GLY A 283 -11.65 -9.73 -28.87
CA GLY A 283 -11.30 -10.96 -28.18
C GLY A 283 -12.16 -12.16 -28.56
N ALA A 284 -13.07 -12.04 -29.55
CA ALA A 284 -14.07 -13.07 -29.83
C ALA A 284 -13.50 -14.50 -29.95
N ALA A 285 -12.34 -14.65 -30.58
CA ALA A 285 -11.68 -15.94 -30.80
C ALA A 285 -11.22 -16.65 -29.50
N MET A 286 -11.12 -15.95 -28.37
CA MET A 286 -10.71 -16.55 -27.08
C MET A 286 -11.89 -17.01 -26.23
N PHE A 287 -13.11 -16.63 -26.60
CA PHE A 287 -14.31 -16.98 -25.84
C PHE A 287 -14.91 -18.30 -26.33
N ASP A 288 -15.36 -19.12 -25.38
CA ASP A 288 -16.12 -20.35 -25.67
C ASP A 288 -17.52 -20.01 -26.21
N ARG A 289 -18.09 -18.91 -25.71
CA ARG A 289 -19.33 -18.29 -26.21
C ARG A 289 -19.17 -16.79 -26.22
N PHE A 290 -19.58 -16.14 -27.31
CA PHE A 290 -19.64 -14.68 -27.42
C PHE A 290 -21.02 -14.29 -27.95
N ALA A 291 -21.74 -13.47 -27.19
CA ALA A 291 -23.10 -13.02 -27.52
C ALA A 291 -23.21 -11.52 -27.28
N HIS A 292 -23.94 -10.82 -28.14
CA HIS A 292 -23.99 -9.35 -28.15
C HIS A 292 -25.37 -8.77 -28.49
N ASP A 293 -26.26 -9.55 -29.08
CA ASP A 293 -27.68 -9.23 -29.19
C ASP A 293 -28.49 -9.90 -28.07
N SER A 294 -29.67 -9.36 -27.77
CA SER A 294 -30.50 -9.82 -26.66
C SER A 294 -30.86 -11.30 -26.72
N ASP A 295 -31.16 -11.83 -27.92
CA ASP A 295 -31.62 -13.21 -28.08
C ASP A 295 -30.47 -14.20 -27.87
N THR A 296 -29.29 -13.93 -28.44
CA THR A 296 -28.10 -14.76 -28.22
C THR A 296 -27.61 -14.67 -26.78
N ILE A 297 -27.69 -13.49 -26.14
CA ILE A 297 -27.35 -13.31 -24.73
C ILE A 297 -28.24 -14.20 -23.85
N LEU A 298 -29.56 -14.17 -24.06
CA LEU A 298 -30.51 -15.02 -23.33
C LEU A 298 -30.25 -16.51 -23.59
N ALA A 299 -29.91 -16.90 -24.81
CA ALA A 299 -29.57 -18.28 -25.14
C ALA A 299 -28.32 -18.76 -24.38
N VAL A 300 -27.26 -17.96 -24.34
CA VAL A 300 -26.02 -18.30 -23.62
C VAL A 300 -26.25 -18.32 -22.10
N LEU A 301 -27.07 -17.42 -21.56
CA LEU A 301 -27.45 -17.46 -20.14
C LEU A 301 -28.18 -18.76 -19.79
N ARG A 302 -29.16 -19.17 -20.59
CA ARG A 302 -29.89 -20.43 -20.40
C ARG A 302 -28.95 -21.64 -20.49
N GLU A 303 -28.04 -21.68 -21.47
CA GLU A 303 -27.02 -22.73 -21.60
C GLU A 303 -26.09 -22.77 -20.37
N THR A 304 -25.73 -21.61 -19.83
CA THR A 304 -24.85 -21.49 -18.66
C THR A 304 -25.53 -22.02 -17.41
N THR A 305 -26.80 -21.66 -17.18
CA THR A 305 -27.60 -22.19 -16.09
C THR A 305 -27.76 -23.71 -16.19
N GLN A 306 -28.01 -24.25 -17.38
CA GLN A 306 -28.09 -25.70 -17.59
C GLN A 306 -26.75 -26.40 -17.26
N THR A 307 -25.63 -25.81 -17.67
CA THR A 307 -24.29 -26.33 -17.36
C THR A 307 -24.04 -26.35 -15.85
N MET A 308 -24.42 -25.28 -15.15
CA MET A 308 -24.32 -25.18 -13.69
C MET A 308 -25.16 -26.26 -13.00
N LEU A 309 -26.43 -26.41 -13.38
CA LEU A 309 -27.33 -27.41 -12.81
C LEU A 309 -26.83 -28.84 -13.05
N ALA A 310 -26.35 -29.15 -14.25
CA ALA A 310 -25.78 -30.45 -14.57
C ALA A 310 -24.51 -30.76 -13.73
N ARG A 311 -23.69 -29.74 -13.43
CA ARG A 311 -22.51 -29.90 -12.55
C ARG A 311 -22.91 -30.11 -11.10
N ALA A 312 -23.88 -29.34 -10.60
CA ALA A 312 -24.38 -29.50 -9.23
C ALA A 312 -24.95 -30.91 -8.99
N GLN A 313 -25.67 -31.47 -9.98
CA GLN A 313 -26.17 -32.85 -9.92
C GLN A 313 -25.06 -33.90 -9.89
N ARG A 314 -23.93 -33.67 -10.58
CA ARG A 314 -22.78 -34.59 -10.56
C ARG A 314 -22.01 -34.59 -9.24
N LEU A 315 -22.06 -33.47 -8.52
CA LEU A 315 -21.36 -33.29 -7.25
C LEU A 315 -22.18 -33.75 -6.05
N ASP A 316 -23.36 -34.34 -6.29
CA ASP A 316 -24.31 -34.83 -5.28
C ASP A 316 -24.52 -33.83 -4.12
N LEU A 317 -24.61 -32.54 -4.47
CA LEU A 317 -24.95 -31.51 -3.51
C LEU A 317 -26.42 -31.72 -3.11
N PRO A 318 -26.73 -31.92 -1.82
CA PRO A 318 -28.09 -32.20 -1.38
C PRO A 318 -29.00 -31.04 -1.79
N ARG A 319 -30.06 -31.34 -2.55
CA ARG A 319 -31.11 -30.37 -2.84
C ARG A 319 -31.90 -30.14 -1.56
N PHE A 320 -31.62 -29.03 -0.88
CA PHE A 320 -32.55 -28.50 0.12
C PHE A 320 -33.54 -27.54 -0.56
N PRO A 321 -34.84 -27.60 -0.18
CA PRO A 321 -35.81 -26.61 -0.63
C PRO A 321 -35.58 -25.32 0.18
N GLY A 322 -34.89 -24.35 -0.41
CA GLY A 322 -34.63 -23.04 0.20
C GLY A 322 -33.30 -22.44 -0.28
N ASP A 323 -33.38 -21.27 -0.91
CA ASP A 323 -32.27 -20.58 -1.59
C ASP A 323 -31.16 -20.10 -0.63
N PHE A 324 -30.20 -20.94 -0.20
CA PHE A 324 -28.90 -20.47 0.32
C PHE A 324 -27.82 -21.56 0.19
N PHE A 325 -26.70 -21.24 -0.47
CA PHE A 325 -25.55 -22.15 -0.64
C PHE A 325 -24.46 -21.86 0.41
N TYR A 326 -24.08 -22.88 1.18
CA TYR A 326 -22.84 -22.91 1.96
C TYR A 326 -21.88 -23.94 1.35
N LEU A 327 -20.63 -23.54 1.08
CA LEU A 327 -19.58 -24.42 0.54
C LEU A 327 -18.77 -25.02 1.69
N GLY A 328 -18.91 -26.33 1.93
CA GLY A 328 -17.93 -27.15 2.64
C GLY A 328 -17.03 -27.92 1.65
N PRO A 329 -15.82 -28.36 2.06
CA PRO A 329 -14.83 -28.92 1.13
C PRO A 329 -15.18 -30.38 0.76
N THR A 330 -15.06 -30.74 -0.51
CA THR A 330 -15.13 -32.14 -0.99
C THR A 330 -13.92 -32.51 -1.85
N PRO A 331 -13.56 -33.82 -1.94
CA PRO A 331 -12.21 -34.28 -2.25
C PRO A 331 -11.95 -34.61 -3.73
N SER A 332 -10.66 -34.79 -4.03
CA SER A 332 -9.99 -34.91 -5.32
C SER A 332 -10.27 -36.19 -6.13
N SER A 333 -10.55 -36.05 -7.43
CA SER A 333 -10.50 -37.14 -8.43
C SER A 333 -10.15 -36.65 -9.86
N GLY A 334 -8.87 -36.82 -10.24
CA GLY A 334 -8.44 -37.74 -11.30
C GLY A 334 -8.79 -37.56 -12.79
N ARG A 335 -9.48 -36.50 -13.25
CA ARG A 335 -9.59 -36.19 -14.69
C ARG A 335 -9.26 -34.73 -14.94
N VAL A 336 -8.61 -34.41 -16.07
CA VAL A 336 -8.40 -33.03 -16.53
C VAL A 336 -9.76 -32.44 -16.90
N ALA A 337 -10.54 -32.12 -15.88
CA ALA A 337 -11.78 -31.38 -16.00
C ALA A 337 -11.42 -29.93 -16.33
N ARG A 338 -12.16 -29.31 -17.26
CA ARG A 338 -12.20 -27.85 -17.37
C ARG A 338 -12.47 -27.30 -15.97
N LEU A 339 -11.47 -26.65 -15.38
CA LEU A 339 -11.44 -26.26 -13.96
C LEU A 339 -12.47 -25.17 -13.63
N GLY A 340 -12.96 -24.42 -14.61
CA GLY A 340 -14.01 -23.43 -14.40
C GLY A 340 -14.66 -22.95 -15.69
N VAL A 341 -15.93 -22.55 -15.61
CA VAL A 341 -16.56 -21.67 -16.60
C VAL A 341 -16.60 -20.30 -15.94
N VAL A 342 -16.12 -19.27 -16.62
CA VAL A 342 -16.21 -17.87 -16.19
C VAL A 342 -17.20 -17.18 -17.09
N LEU A 343 -18.28 -16.68 -16.51
CA LEU A 343 -19.29 -15.88 -17.18
C LEU A 343 -18.96 -14.41 -17.00
N LEU A 344 -18.66 -13.72 -18.09
CA LEU A 344 -18.43 -12.29 -18.13
C LEU A 344 -19.65 -11.63 -18.78
N VAL A 345 -20.37 -10.82 -18.02
CA VAL A 345 -21.58 -10.13 -18.46
C VAL A 345 -21.40 -8.62 -18.35
N VAL A 346 -21.24 -7.96 -19.49
CA VAL A 346 -21.29 -6.50 -19.55
C VAL A 346 -22.74 -6.08 -19.45
N LEU A 347 -23.08 -5.17 -18.53
CA LEU A 347 -24.43 -4.61 -18.46
C LEU A 347 -24.45 -3.24 -19.13
N PRO A 348 -25.56 -2.83 -19.78
CA PRO A 348 -25.72 -1.45 -20.23
C PRO A 348 -25.68 -0.51 -19.01
N GLY A 349 -24.81 0.51 -19.04
CA GLY A 349 -24.64 1.48 -17.95
C GLY A 349 -23.38 1.29 -17.11
N SER A 350 -23.48 1.55 -15.80
CA SER A 350 -22.33 1.72 -14.91
C SER A 350 -21.74 0.43 -14.34
N PHE A 351 -22.20 -0.77 -14.74
CA PHE A 351 -21.88 -2.03 -14.08
C PHE A 351 -21.47 -3.15 -15.05
N ILE A 352 -20.60 -4.05 -14.59
CA ILE A 352 -20.18 -5.26 -15.31
C ILE A 352 -20.03 -6.41 -14.30
N PHE A 353 -20.51 -7.60 -14.61
CA PHE A 353 -20.52 -8.77 -13.74
C PHE A 353 -19.57 -9.87 -14.24
N VAL A 354 -18.83 -10.50 -13.32
CA VAL A 354 -18.02 -11.69 -13.58
C VAL A 354 -18.43 -12.76 -12.58
N GLY A 355 -18.75 -13.97 -13.04
CA GLY A 355 -19.17 -15.08 -12.19
C GLY A 355 -18.91 -16.44 -12.81
#